data_AF-A0A3L7ZZY3-F1
#
_entry.id   AF-A0A3L7ZZY3-F1
#
_cell.length_a   1.000
_cell.length_b   1.000
_cell.length_c   1.000
_cell.angle_alpha   90.00
_cell.angle_beta   90.00
_cell.angle_gamma   90.00
#
_symmetry.space_group_name_H-M   'P 1'
#
loop_
_entity.id
_entity.type
_entity.pdbx_description
1 polymer ?
#
loop_
_entity_poly.entity_id
_entity_poly.type
_entity_poly.pdbx_seq_one_letter_code
_entity_poly.pdbx_strand_id
1 'polypeptide(L)'
;MKRTPKFDKAWSESIAMLPAELHQPLTDAIREYQKTGAGPAGLHPIAQCVFNLLKPVIDRRAKAASYQRRRREAAAGVYRAPSVVEAGRLVKQDRKYIRHLAKRCSLTHGQLKSEVDRVSSLLACNGIDRIPLFLYKEYLEQYIAGNTAPMESGPPSAQGPLAV
;
A
#
# COMPACT_ATOMS: atom_id res chain seq x y z
N MET A 1 -18.69 -11.17 3.53
CA MET A 1 -18.60 -12.02 4.74
C MET A 1 -17.41 -11.59 5.58
N LYS A 2 -17.64 -11.06 6.79
CA LYS A 2 -16.55 -10.68 7.71
C LYS A 2 -15.88 -11.96 8.20
N ARG A 3 -14.58 -12.15 7.93
CA ARG A 3 -13.82 -13.31 8.41
C ARG A 3 -13.87 -13.31 9.94
N THR A 4 -14.47 -14.33 10.53
CA THR A 4 -14.45 -14.54 11.98
C THR A 4 -13.00 -14.70 12.40
N PRO A 5 -12.49 -13.93 13.38
CA PRO A 5 -11.16 -14.15 13.91
C PRO A 5 -11.09 -15.59 14.44
N LYS A 6 -10.21 -16.39 13.85
CA LYS A 6 -10.03 -17.80 14.22
C LYS A 6 -8.96 -17.84 15.30
N PHE A 7 -9.34 -18.26 16.49
CA PHE A 7 -8.38 -18.56 17.55
C PHE A 7 -7.49 -19.73 17.11
N ASP A 8 -6.20 -19.66 17.42
CA ASP A 8 -5.32 -20.78 17.20
C ASP A 8 -5.65 -21.93 18.18
N LYS A 9 -5.15 -23.13 17.88
CA LYS A 9 -5.46 -24.33 18.66
C LYS A 9 -5.09 -24.17 20.14
N ALA A 10 -3.93 -23.59 20.42
CA ALA A 10 -3.45 -23.38 21.79
C ALA A 10 -4.33 -22.39 22.57
N TRP A 11 -4.87 -21.37 21.90
CA TRP A 11 -5.84 -20.44 22.49
C TRP A 11 -7.16 -21.12 22.80
N SER A 12 -7.70 -21.90 21.86
CA SER A 12 -8.93 -22.65 22.10
C SER A 12 -8.79 -23.62 23.26
N GLU A 13 -7.64 -24.30 23.38
CA GLU A 13 -7.34 -25.21 24.50
C GLU A 13 -7.21 -24.47 25.83
N SER A 14 -6.57 -23.29 25.84
CA SER A 14 -6.41 -22.48 27.06
C SER A 14 -7.73 -21.90 27.56
N ILE A 15 -8.61 -21.45 26.65
CA ILE A 15 -9.95 -20.98 27.00
C ILE A 15 -10.78 -22.14 27.55
N ALA A 16 -10.63 -23.35 26.99
CA ALA A 16 -11.36 -24.54 27.44
C ALA A 16 -11.02 -24.98 28.87
N MET A 17 -9.87 -24.57 29.42
CA MET A 17 -9.49 -24.82 30.83
C MET A 17 -10.27 -23.94 31.83
N LEU A 18 -10.95 -22.90 31.36
CA LEU A 18 -11.78 -22.05 32.22
C LEU A 18 -13.14 -22.70 32.49
N PRO A 19 -13.87 -22.27 33.53
CA PRO A 19 -15.27 -22.60 33.68
C PRO A 19 -16.07 -22.22 32.42
N ALA A 20 -16.98 -23.10 31.98
CA ALA A 20 -17.71 -22.95 30.72
C ALA A 20 -18.48 -21.63 30.62
N GLU A 21 -19.02 -21.15 31.73
CA GLU A 21 -19.74 -19.88 31.85
C GLU A 21 -18.89 -18.66 31.47
N LEU A 22 -17.56 -18.76 31.57
CA LEU A 22 -16.63 -17.68 31.28
C LEU A 22 -16.10 -17.72 29.84
N HIS A 23 -16.32 -18.81 29.09
CA HIS A 23 -15.79 -18.98 27.73
C HIS A 23 -16.35 -17.94 26.77
N GLN A 24 -17.68 -17.82 26.73
CA GLN A 24 -18.36 -16.94 25.78
C GLN A 24 -18.13 -15.45 26.11
N PRO A 25 -18.27 -14.98 27.36
CA PRO A 25 -17.97 -13.60 27.73
C PRO A 25 -16.51 -13.21 27.41
N LEU A 26 -15.54 -14.07 27.71
CA LEU A 26 -14.13 -13.80 27.40
C LEU A 26 -13.89 -13.75 25.89
N THR A 27 -14.49 -14.68 25.14
CA THR A 27 -14.35 -14.74 23.68
C THR A 27 -14.89 -13.48 23.01
N ASP A 28 -16.06 -13.02 23.44
CA ASP A 28 -16.68 -11.81 22.89
C ASP A 28 -15.92 -10.55 23.29
N ALA A 29 -15.41 -10.47 24.52
CA ALA A 29 -14.52 -9.40 24.95
C ALA A 29 -13.25 -9.31 24.09
N ILE A 30 -12.60 -10.44 23.80
CA ILE A 30 -11.41 -10.46 22.92
C ILE A 30 -11.76 -10.02 21.50
N ARG A 31 -12.89 -10.49 20.96
CA ARG A 31 -13.34 -10.09 19.62
C ARG A 31 -13.64 -8.60 19.55
N GLU A 32 -14.27 -8.05 20.57
CA GLU A 32 -14.61 -6.64 20.63
C GLU A 32 -13.34 -5.78 20.75
N TYR A 33 -12.44 -6.15 21.64
CA TYR A 33 -11.14 -5.49 21.77
C TYR A 33 -10.34 -5.51 20.46
N GLN A 34 -10.34 -6.62 19.72
CA GLN A 34 -9.67 -6.71 18.41
C GLN A 34 -10.30 -5.81 17.33
N LYS A 35 -11.59 -5.45 17.47
CA LYS A 35 -12.29 -4.58 16.53
C LYS A 35 -12.15 -3.11 16.90
N THR A 36 -12.33 -2.76 18.16
CA THR A 36 -12.48 -1.37 18.63
C THR A 36 -11.27 -0.85 19.40
N GLY A 37 -10.42 -1.73 19.91
CA GLY A 37 -9.33 -1.38 20.82
C GLY A 37 -9.79 -0.99 22.23
N ALA A 38 -11.10 -0.99 22.49
CA ALA A 38 -11.65 -0.67 23.79
C ALA A 38 -11.56 -1.89 24.72
N GLY A 39 -10.99 -1.69 25.91
CA GLY A 39 -10.93 -2.73 26.92
C GLY A 39 -12.35 -3.14 27.37
N PRO A 40 -12.56 -4.41 27.74
CA PRO A 40 -13.86 -4.87 28.20
C PRO A 40 -14.23 -4.23 29.54
N ALA A 41 -15.51 -3.92 29.71
CA ALA A 41 -16.10 -3.44 30.95
C ALA A 41 -17.10 -4.48 31.49
N GLY A 42 -17.08 -4.74 32.79
CA GLY A 42 -18.06 -5.63 33.44
C GLY A 42 -17.85 -7.14 33.23
N LEU A 43 -16.64 -7.58 32.88
CA LEU A 43 -16.31 -9.01 32.88
C LEU A 43 -16.24 -9.57 34.30
N HIS A 44 -16.56 -10.85 34.45
CA HIS A 44 -16.28 -11.61 35.67
C HIS A 44 -14.78 -11.48 36.04
N PRO A 45 -14.40 -11.32 37.33
CA PRO A 45 -13.02 -11.04 37.72
C PRO A 45 -11.98 -12.03 37.16
N ILE A 46 -12.31 -13.32 37.11
CA ILE A 46 -11.46 -14.36 36.53
C ILE A 46 -11.26 -14.12 35.03
N ALA A 47 -12.33 -13.84 34.28
CA ALA A 47 -12.26 -13.57 32.85
C ALA A 47 -11.51 -12.25 32.57
N GLN A 48 -11.68 -11.24 33.43
CA GLN A 48 -10.94 -9.98 33.35
C GLN A 48 -9.43 -10.20 33.55
N CYS A 49 -9.05 -11.02 34.53
CA CYS A 49 -7.66 -11.38 34.78
C CYS A 49 -7.04 -12.09 33.57
N VAL A 50 -7.74 -13.08 33.03
CA VAL A 50 -7.29 -13.80 31.81
C VAL A 50 -7.17 -12.85 30.63
N PHE A 51 -8.15 -11.97 30.42
CA PHE A 51 -8.07 -10.96 29.36
C PHE A 51 -6.84 -10.06 29.52
N ASN A 52 -6.57 -9.57 30.72
CA ASN A 52 -5.42 -8.70 31.01
C ASN A 52 -4.08 -9.42 30.76
N LEU A 53 -3.99 -10.71 31.08
CA LEU A 53 -2.82 -11.55 30.77
C LEU A 53 -2.63 -11.76 29.26
N LEU A 54 -3.73 -11.89 28.51
CA LEU A 54 -3.71 -12.10 27.06
C LEU A 54 -3.49 -10.81 26.26
N LYS A 55 -3.85 -9.65 26.82
CA LYS A 55 -3.81 -8.34 26.14
C LYS A 55 -2.47 -8.05 25.45
N PRO A 56 -1.29 -8.21 26.10
CA PRO A 56 0.00 -7.95 25.45
C PRO A 56 0.24 -8.84 24.21
N VAL A 57 -0.23 -10.09 24.25
CA VAL A 57 -0.10 -11.04 23.13
C VAL A 57 -1.01 -10.62 21.97
N ILE A 58 -2.25 -10.21 22.27
CA ILE A 58 -3.18 -9.66 21.27
C ILE A 58 -2.55 -8.44 20.58
N ASP A 59 -2.02 -7.50 21.37
CA ASP A 59 -1.42 -6.26 20.88
C ASP A 59 -0.19 -6.53 20.01
N ARG A 60 0.69 -7.45 20.43
CA ARG A 60 1.86 -7.87 19.64
C ARG A 60 1.47 -8.47 18.29
N ARG A 61 0.44 -9.33 18.28
CA ARG A 61 -0.09 -9.94 17.04
C ARG A 61 -0.69 -8.90 16.11
N ALA A 62 -1.46 -7.94 16.65
CA ALA A 62 -2.01 -6.83 15.87
C ALA A 62 -0.90 -5.97 15.24
N LYS A 63 0.15 -5.64 16.03
CA LYS A 63 1.33 -4.90 15.54
C LYS A 63 2.08 -5.67 14.45
N ALA A 64 2.30 -6.98 14.63
CA ALA A 64 2.95 -7.82 13.62
C ALA A 64 2.14 -7.90 12.32
N ALA A 65 0.82 -8.04 12.41
CA ALA A 65 -0.06 -8.02 11.24
C ALA A 65 -0.04 -6.66 10.54
N SER A 66 -0.06 -5.55 11.28
CA SER A 66 0.11 -4.19 10.72
C SER A 66 1.46 -4.05 10.01
N TYR A 67 2.54 -4.54 10.62
CA TYR A 67 3.88 -4.50 10.01
C TYR A 67 3.94 -5.36 8.74
N GLN A 68 3.36 -6.56 8.75
CA GLN A 68 3.28 -7.40 7.54
C GLN A 68 2.42 -6.76 6.45
N ARG A 69 1.31 -6.09 6.79
CA ARG A 69 0.53 -5.30 5.83
C ARG A 69 1.36 -4.17 5.25
N ARG A 70 1.99 -3.34 6.09
CA ARG A 70 2.91 -2.28 5.64
C ARG A 70 4.05 -2.82 4.79
N ARG A 71 4.61 -3.98 5.12
CA ARG A 71 5.64 -4.64 4.31
C ARG A 71 5.09 -5.12 2.96
N ARG A 72 3.86 -5.64 2.90
CA ARG A 72 3.19 -6.02 1.65
C ARG A 72 2.79 -4.80 0.81
N GLU A 73 2.34 -3.72 1.43
CA GLU A 73 2.01 -2.45 0.79
C GLU A 73 3.27 -1.76 0.28
N ALA A 74 4.35 -1.73 1.07
CA ALA A 74 5.66 -1.26 0.64
C ALA A 74 6.24 -2.15 -0.46
N ALA A 75 6.12 -3.48 -0.35
CA ALA A 75 6.50 -4.38 -1.43
C ALA A 75 5.65 -4.13 -2.67
N ALA A 76 4.33 -3.92 -2.57
CA ALA A 76 3.47 -3.58 -3.69
C ALA A 76 3.76 -2.19 -4.28
N GLY A 77 4.19 -1.23 -3.46
CA GLY A 77 4.61 0.11 -3.88
C GLY A 77 6.00 0.12 -4.54
N VAL A 78 6.93 -0.70 -4.05
CA VAL A 78 8.23 -0.96 -4.67
C VAL A 78 8.07 -1.84 -5.93
N TYR A 79 6.99 -2.61 -6.02
CA TYR A 79 6.70 -3.54 -7.11
C TYR A 79 5.47 -3.11 -7.91
N ARG A 80 5.51 -1.97 -8.61
CA ARG A 80 4.85 -1.79 -9.93
C ARG A 80 5.06 -0.43 -10.63
N ALA A 81 6.22 0.20 -10.50
CA ALA A 81 6.67 1.07 -11.58
C ALA A 81 7.13 0.14 -12.73
N PRO A 82 6.39 0.03 -13.86
CA PRO A 82 6.92 -0.67 -15.02
C PRO A 82 8.26 -0.05 -15.44
N SER A 83 9.08 -0.80 -16.17
CA SER A 83 10.19 -0.17 -16.87
C SER A 83 9.64 0.93 -17.79
N VAL A 84 10.41 1.96 -18.08
CA VAL A 84 9.98 3.04 -19.00
C VAL A 84 9.46 2.48 -20.32
N VAL A 85 10.13 1.45 -20.85
CA VAL A 85 9.72 0.73 -22.07
C VAL A 85 8.34 0.08 -21.91
N GLU A 86 8.10 -0.60 -20.79
CA GLU A 86 6.81 -1.24 -20.53
C GLU A 86 5.72 -0.20 -20.23
N ALA A 87 6.05 0.93 -19.58
CA ALA A 87 5.13 2.05 -19.39
C ALA A 87 4.67 2.62 -20.74
N GLY A 88 5.60 2.90 -21.65
CA GLY A 88 5.31 3.35 -23.01
C GLY A 88 4.45 2.34 -23.79
N ARG A 89 4.75 1.04 -23.67
CA ARG A 89 3.94 -0.03 -24.26
C ARG A 89 2.51 -0.04 -23.72
N LEU A 90 2.33 0.06 -22.41
CA LEU A 90 1.01 0.10 -21.76
C LEU A 90 0.19 1.32 -22.23
N VAL A 91 0.83 2.49 -22.37
CA VAL A 91 0.18 3.70 -22.92
C VAL A 91 -0.27 3.47 -24.37
N LYS A 92 0.56 2.85 -25.21
CA LYS A 92 0.20 2.54 -26.60
C LYS A 92 -0.96 1.53 -26.72
N GLN A 93 -1.11 0.63 -25.74
CA GLN A 93 -2.21 -0.34 -25.68
C GLN A 93 -3.53 0.27 -25.20
N ASP A 94 -3.47 1.37 -24.43
CA ASP A 94 -4.65 2.10 -23.95
C ASP A 94 -5.29 2.94 -25.08
N ARG A 95 -6.08 2.27 -25.92
CA ARG A 95 -6.76 2.88 -27.08
C ARG A 95 -7.67 4.05 -26.69
N LYS A 96 -8.28 4.02 -25.50
CA LYS A 96 -9.17 5.09 -25.03
C LYS A 96 -8.35 6.33 -24.70
N TYR A 97 -7.25 6.16 -23.97
CA TYR A 97 -6.33 7.24 -23.65
C TYR A 97 -5.70 7.86 -24.91
N ILE A 98 -5.14 7.06 -25.81
CA ILE A 98 -4.54 7.53 -27.08
C ILE A 98 -5.54 8.34 -27.90
N ARG A 99 -6.78 7.86 -28.03
CA ARG A 99 -7.83 8.59 -28.77
C ARG A 99 -8.19 9.92 -28.12
N HIS A 100 -8.30 9.95 -26.80
CA HIS A 100 -8.62 11.17 -26.06
C HIS A 100 -7.50 12.20 -26.18
N LEU A 101 -6.25 11.77 -25.98
CA LEU A 101 -5.09 12.64 -26.04
C LEU A 101 -4.84 13.18 -27.47
N ALA A 102 -4.98 12.33 -28.49
CA ALA A 102 -4.88 12.74 -29.90
C ALA A 102 -5.88 13.85 -30.27
N LYS A 103 -7.12 13.74 -29.79
CA LYS A 103 -8.14 14.79 -29.98
C LYS A 103 -7.78 16.09 -29.27
N ARG A 104 -7.25 16.00 -28.04
CA ARG A 104 -6.90 17.17 -27.22
C ARG A 104 -5.71 17.94 -27.80
N CYS A 105 -4.73 17.23 -28.35
CA CYS A 105 -3.50 17.80 -28.87
C CYS A 105 -3.50 18.00 -30.40
N SER A 106 -4.63 17.75 -31.09
CA SER A 106 -4.74 17.82 -32.56
C SER A 106 -3.67 16.99 -33.30
N LEU A 107 -3.30 15.83 -32.76
CA LEU A 107 -2.29 14.93 -33.33
C LEU A 107 -2.93 13.69 -33.94
N THR A 108 -2.29 13.14 -34.97
CA THR A 108 -2.65 11.80 -35.46
C THR A 108 -2.22 10.70 -34.47
N HIS A 109 -2.89 9.55 -34.49
CA HIS A 109 -2.48 8.41 -33.64
C HIS A 109 -1.04 7.95 -33.91
N GLY A 110 -0.57 8.07 -35.16
CA GLY A 110 0.81 7.72 -35.54
C GLY A 110 1.81 8.66 -34.87
N GLN A 111 1.59 9.98 -34.97
CA GLN A 111 2.42 10.99 -34.32
C GLN A 111 2.45 10.80 -32.81
N LEU A 112 1.29 10.57 -32.17
CA LEU A 112 1.23 10.37 -30.72
C LEU A 112 2.03 9.14 -30.27
N LYS A 113 2.01 8.04 -31.04
CA LYS A 113 2.84 6.86 -30.74
C LYS A 113 4.33 7.16 -30.87
N SER A 114 4.72 7.99 -31.84
CA SER A 114 6.11 8.45 -31.98
C SER A 114 6.53 9.34 -30.81
N GLU A 115 5.65 10.20 -30.29
CA GLU A 115 5.95 10.99 -29.08
C GLU A 115 6.13 10.10 -27.84
N VAL A 116 5.35 9.02 -27.72
CA VAL A 116 5.57 8.02 -26.66
C VAL A 116 6.97 7.41 -26.76
N ASP A 117 7.45 7.10 -27.97
CA ASP A 117 8.82 6.56 -28.16
C ASP A 117 9.90 7.58 -27.81
N ARG A 118 9.71 8.85 -28.17
CA ARG A 118 10.62 9.95 -27.82
C ARG A 118 10.70 10.14 -26.30
N VAL A 119 9.56 10.19 -25.62
CA VAL A 119 9.50 10.30 -24.15
C VAL A 119 10.14 9.10 -23.48
N SER A 120 9.88 7.88 -23.97
CA SER A 120 10.54 6.67 -23.44
C SER A 120 12.06 6.74 -23.58
N SER A 121 12.55 7.21 -24.73
CA SER A 121 13.98 7.37 -24.98
C SER A 121 14.59 8.46 -24.10
N LEU A 122 13.90 9.60 -23.95
CA LEU A 122 14.35 10.72 -23.13
C LEU A 122 14.46 10.34 -21.64
N LEU A 123 13.45 9.66 -21.10
CA LEU A 123 13.46 9.19 -19.72
C LEU A 123 14.60 8.18 -19.48
N ALA A 124 14.85 7.28 -20.43
CA ALA A 124 15.97 6.34 -20.36
C ALA A 124 17.34 7.06 -20.41
N CYS A 125 17.51 8.05 -21.30
CA CYS A 125 18.72 8.86 -21.37
C CYS A 125 18.99 9.65 -20.08
N ASN A 126 17.92 10.05 -19.37
CA ASN A 126 18.01 10.74 -18.08
C ASN A 126 18.23 9.79 -16.88
N GLY A 127 18.46 8.49 -17.13
CA GLY A 127 18.71 7.49 -16.08
C GLY A 127 17.46 7.05 -15.31
N ILE A 128 16.26 7.33 -15.82
CA ILE A 128 15.01 6.86 -15.23
C ILE A 128 14.68 5.50 -15.83
N ASP A 129 14.94 4.43 -15.10
CA ASP A 129 14.69 3.06 -15.58
C ASP A 129 13.24 2.62 -15.39
N ARG A 130 12.60 3.11 -14.34
CA ARG A 130 11.24 2.73 -13.93
C ARG A 130 10.43 3.95 -13.54
N ILE A 131 9.18 3.96 -13.98
CA ILE A 131 8.27 5.07 -13.73
C ILE A 131 6.84 4.55 -13.55
N PRO A 132 6.12 4.99 -12.51
CA PRO A 132 4.69 4.72 -12.37
C PRO A 132 3.91 5.19 -13.61
N LEU A 133 2.93 4.40 -14.05
CA LEU A 133 2.19 4.68 -15.29
C LEU A 133 1.46 6.04 -15.26
N PHE A 134 0.99 6.49 -14.10
CA PHE A 134 0.34 7.80 -13.97
C PHE A 134 1.32 8.96 -14.19
N LEU A 135 2.53 8.88 -13.61
CA LEU A 135 3.59 9.88 -13.81
C LEU A 135 4.07 9.89 -15.27
N TYR A 136 4.17 8.72 -15.91
CA TYR A 136 4.51 8.65 -17.33
C TYR A 136 3.49 9.40 -18.20
N LYS A 137 2.19 9.18 -17.95
CA LYS A 137 1.10 9.86 -18.68
C LYS A 137 1.14 11.37 -18.48
N GLU A 138 1.35 11.82 -17.23
CA GLU A 138 1.47 13.24 -16.92
C GLU A 138 2.67 13.89 -17.64
N TYR A 139 3.84 13.25 -17.60
CA TYR A 139 5.03 13.74 -18.28
C TYR A 139 4.84 13.79 -19.81
N LEU A 140 4.24 12.76 -20.41
CA LEU A 140 3.92 12.73 -21.84
C LEU A 140 2.99 13.91 -22.24
N GLU A 141 1.98 14.19 -21.42
CA GLU A 141 1.05 15.29 -21.67
C GLU A 141 1.73 16.65 -21.58
N GLN A 142 2.61 16.86 -20.59
CA GLN A 142 3.41 18.09 -20.45
C GLN A 142 4.39 18.26 -21.61
N TYR A 143 5.05 17.17 -22.02
CA TYR A 143 5.99 17.15 -23.13
C TYR A 143 5.32 17.54 -24.45
N ILE A 144 4.12 16.99 -24.74
CA ILE A 144 3.35 17.33 -25.95
C ILE A 144 2.81 18.76 -25.91
N ALA A 145 2.47 19.27 -24.72
CA ALA A 145 2.02 20.66 -24.55
C ALA A 145 3.15 21.69 -24.71
N GLY A 146 4.40 21.27 -24.91
CA GLY A 146 5.56 22.16 -25.02
C GLY A 146 6.02 22.74 -23.67
N ASN A 147 5.50 22.23 -22.55
CA ASN A 147 5.76 22.74 -21.22
C ASN A 147 6.89 21.92 -20.56
N THR A 148 8.09 21.96 -21.14
CA THR A 148 9.27 21.29 -20.55
C THR A 148 9.96 22.23 -19.57
N ALA A 149 9.49 22.26 -18.33
CA ALA A 149 10.36 22.70 -17.24
C ALA A 149 11.42 21.61 -17.03
N PRO A 150 12.72 21.95 -16.90
CA PRO A 150 13.71 20.96 -16.49
C PRO A 150 13.32 20.48 -15.08
N MET A 151 13.15 19.16 -14.93
CA MET A 151 13.02 18.52 -13.61
C MET A 151 14.39 18.62 -12.91
N GLU A 152 14.72 19.82 -12.41
CA GLU A 152 15.88 20.04 -11.56
C GLU A 152 15.58 19.62 -10.11
N SER A 153 16.59 18.96 -9.55
CA SER A 153 16.90 18.72 -8.13
C SER A 153 16.17 17.58 -7.41
N GLY A 154 16.75 16.38 -7.54
CA GLY A 154 17.45 15.67 -6.44
C GLY A 154 16.64 15.15 -5.25
N PRO A 155 16.93 13.93 -4.73
CA PRO A 155 16.35 13.49 -3.46
C PRO A 155 16.84 14.40 -2.32
N PRO A 156 16.02 14.64 -1.27
CA PRO A 156 16.47 15.40 -0.12
C PRO A 156 17.69 14.70 0.50
N SER A 157 18.82 15.40 0.49
CA SER A 157 20.04 14.96 1.15
C SER A 157 19.78 14.76 2.63
N ALA A 158 19.79 13.50 3.06
CA ALA A 158 19.93 13.16 4.46
C ALA A 158 21.39 13.41 4.87
N GLN A 159 21.70 14.64 5.27
CA GLN A 159 22.91 14.95 6.02
C GLN A 159 22.49 15.64 7.31
N GLY A 160 22.56 14.87 8.40
CA GLY A 160 22.44 15.41 9.75
C GLY A 160 23.66 16.28 10.09
N PRO A 161 23.53 17.28 10.97
CA PRO A 161 24.68 17.92 11.54
C PRO A 161 25.25 17.05 12.67
N LEU A 162 26.43 16.47 12.41
CA LEU A 162 27.42 16.22 13.44
C LEU A 162 27.95 17.59 13.88
N ALA A 163 27.55 18.03 15.08
CA ALA A 163 28.21 19.12 15.78
C ALA A 163 29.07 18.49 16.89
N VAL A 164 30.36 18.85 16.85
CA VAL A 164 31.38 18.66 17.88
C VAL A 164 31.07 19.56 19.07
#